data_AF-A0A5S4YI27-F1
#
_entry.id   AF-A0A5S4YI27-F1
#
_cell.length_a   1.000
_cell.length_b   1.000
_cell.length_c   1.000
_cell.angle_alpha   90.00
_cell.angle_beta   90.00
_cell.angle_gamma   90.00
#
_symmetry.space_group_name_H-M   'P 1'
#
loop_
_entity.id
_entity.type
_entity.pdbx_description
1 polymer ?
#
loop_
_entity_poly.entity_id
_entity_poly.type
_entity_poly.pdbx_seq_one_letter_code
_entity_poly.pdbx_strand_id
1 'polypeptide(L)' 'MMAEPLDDYIDAVAKALALPIEEARRPAIRANLDVSLRLARLVDDFALPDETEPAPVFTA' A
#
# COMPACT_ATOMS: atom_id res chain seq x y z
N MET A 1 1.72 -23.89 -6.85
CA MET A 1 1.87 -23.27 -5.52
C MET A 1 0.92 -22.10 -5.50
N MET A 2 0.05 -21.97 -4.50
CA MET A 2 -0.90 -20.85 -4.46
C MET A 2 -0.10 -19.58 -4.18
N ALA A 3 -0.31 -18.53 -4.96
CA ALA A 3 0.28 -17.23 -4.67
C ALA A 3 -0.29 -16.71 -3.34
N GLU A 4 0.56 -16.09 -2.53
CA GLU A 4 0.09 -15.47 -1.29
C GLU A 4 -0.70 -14.20 -1.63
N PRO A 5 -1.74 -13.82 -0.85
CA PRO A 5 -2.58 -12.66 -1.17
C PRO A 5 -1.81 -11.34 -1.40
N LEU A 6 -0.65 -11.20 -0.77
CA LEU A 6 0.23 -10.05 -0.94
C LEU A 6 0.95 -10.04 -2.30
N ASP A 7 1.30 -11.21 -2.84
CA ASP A 7 1.95 -11.32 -4.15
C ASP A 7 0.96 -10.99 -5.27
N ASP A 8 -0.28 -11.48 -5.16
CA ASP A 8 -1.37 -11.14 -6.10
C ASP A 8 -1.64 -9.62 -6.10
N TYR A 9 -1.63 -9.00 -4.93
CA TYR A 9 -1.76 -7.55 -4.80
C TYR A 9 -0.59 -6.80 -5.47
N ILE A 10 0.65 -7.24 -5.25
CA ILE A 10 1.84 -6.66 -5.89
C ILE A 10 1.71 -6.73 -7.41
N ASP A 11 1.32 -7.88 -7.96
CA ASP A 11 1.17 -8.07 -9.41
C ASP A 11 0.05 -7.20 -9.99
N ALA A 12 -1.10 -7.11 -9.30
CA ALA A 12 -2.22 -6.28 -9.73
C ALA A 12 -1.86 -4.79 -9.78
N VAL A 13 -1.21 -4.28 -8.73
CA VAL A 13 -0.81 -2.86 -8.64
C VAL A 13 0.31 -2.54 -9.62
N ALA A 14 1.31 -3.42 -9.74
CA ALA A 14 2.40 -3.25 -10.70
C ALA A 14 1.85 -3.14 -12.14
N LYS A 15 0.89 -4.00 -12.49
CA LYS A 15 0.20 -3.94 -13.78
C LYS A 15 -0.60 -2.65 -13.96
N ALA A 16 -1.39 -2.26 -12.96
CA ALA A 16 -2.21 -1.05 -13.02
C ALA A 16 -1.38 0.23 -13.20
N LEU A 17 -0.19 0.28 -12.58
CA LEU A 17 0.74 1.40 -12.66
C LEU A 17 1.75 1.30 -13.81
N ALA A 18 1.69 0.23 -14.63
CA ALA A 18 2.68 -0.08 -15.66
C ALA A 18 4.14 -0.06 -15.11
N LEU A 19 4.33 -0.56 -13.88
CA LEU A 19 5.63 -0.61 -13.21
C LEU A 19 6.23 -2.01 -13.36
N PRO A 20 7.23 -2.23 -14.24
CA PRO A 20 7.88 -3.52 -14.36
C PRO A 20 8.65 -3.84 -13.07
N ILE A 21 8.42 -5.03 -12.51
CA ILE A 21 9.15 -5.54 -11.35
C ILE A 21 10.13 -6.62 -11.81
N GLU A 22 11.41 -6.39 -11.54
CA GLU A 22 12.42 -7.44 -11.67
C GLU A 22 12.20 -8.52 -10.61
N GLU A 23 12.25 -9.79 -10.98
CA GLU A 23 12.03 -10.91 -10.05
C GLU A 23 13.01 -10.88 -8.86
N ALA A 24 14.25 -10.43 -9.06
CA ALA A 24 15.23 -10.26 -7.99
C ALA A 24 14.81 -9.21 -6.93
N ARG A 25 13.94 -8.25 -7.29
CA ARG A 25 13.44 -7.21 -6.39
C ARG A 25 12.17 -7.62 -5.63
N ARG A 26 11.48 -8.67 -6.09
CA ARG A 26 10.21 -9.11 -5.51
C ARG A 26 10.28 -9.40 -4.00
N PRO A 27 11.33 -10.06 -3.46
CA PRO A 27 11.44 -10.28 -2.01
C PRO A 27 11.54 -8.98 -1.20
N ALA A 28 12.27 -7.98 -1.71
CA ALA A 28 12.44 -6.69 -1.05
C ALA A 28 11.15 -5.86 -1.07
N ILE A 29 10.43 -5.87 -2.20
CA ILE A 29 9.13 -5.21 -2.34
C ILE A 29 8.13 -5.80 -1.34
N ARG A 30 8.05 -7.13 -1.26
CA ARG A 30 7.18 -7.82 -0.31
C ARG A 30 7.50 -7.44 1.14
N ALA A 31 8.78 -7.46 1.52
CA ALA A 31 9.21 -7.12 2.87
C ALA A 31 8.87 -5.68 3.26
N ASN A 32 9.10 -4.71 2.36
CA ASN A 32 8.77 -3.32 2.62
C ASN A 32 7.25 -3.10 2.71
N LEU A 33 6.48 -3.74 1.81
CA LEU A 33 5.03 -3.62 1.82
C LEU A 33 4.40 -4.22 3.08
N ASP A 34 4.92 -5.35 3.57
CA ASP A 34 4.48 -5.95 4.83
C ASP A 34 4.69 -4.98 6.01
N VAL A 35 5.85 -4.33 6.11
CA VAL A 35 6.12 -3.32 7.14
C VAL A 35 5.20 -2.11 6.98
N SER A 36 5.02 -1.60 5.77
CA SER A 36 4.13 -0.47 5.50
C SER A 36 2.68 -0.78 5.90
N LEU A 37 2.18 -1.99 5.63
CA LEU A 37 0.82 -2.40 6.01
C LEU A 37 0.65 -2.49 7.54
N ARG A 38 1.68 -2.96 8.26
CA ARG A 38 1.68 -2.93 9.74
C ARG A 38 1.62 -1.51 10.28
N LEU A 39 2.37 -0.57 9.67
CA LEU A 39 2.33 0.83 10.05
C LEU A 39 0.99 1.49 9.69
N ALA A 40 0.42 1.16 8.53
CA ALA A 40 -0.89 1.66 8.12
C ALA A 40 -1.98 1.26 9.13
N ARG A 41 -1.90 0.04 9.68
CA ARG A 41 -2.85 -0.41 10.71
C ARG A 41 -2.84 0.47 11.96
N LEU A 42 -1.67 0.96 12.37
CA LEU A 42 -1.56 1.88 13.51
C LEU A 42 -2.28 3.21 13.25
N VAL A 43 -2.41 3.61 11.99
CA VAL A 43 -3.10 4.84 11.58
C VAL A 43 -4.61 4.58 11.36
N ASP A 44 -4.96 3.41 10.83
CA ASP A 44 -6.35 2.97 10.59
C ASP A 44 -7.17 2.85 11.89
N ASP A 45 -6.50 2.63 13.03
CA ASP A 45 -7.13 2.54 14.34
C ASP A 45 -7.61 3.90 14.90
N PHE A 46 -7.21 5.04 14.31
CA PHE A 46 -7.75 6.34 14.70
C PHE A 46 -9.14 6.57 14.10
N ALA A 47 -10.12 6.91 14.93
CA ALA A 47 -11.43 7.31 14.44
C ALA A 47 -11.31 8.57 13.56
N LEU A 48 -11.83 8.49 12.34
CA LEU A 48 -11.85 9.60 11.39
C LEU A 48 -13.30 9.98 11.07
N PRO A 49 -13.90 10.90 11.84
CA PRO A 49 -15.23 11.44 11.53
C PRO A 49 -15.28 12.11 10.15
N ASP A 50 -16.43 12.08 9.50
CA ASP A 50 -16.62 12.65 8.15
C ASP A 50 -16.35 14.16 8.10
N GLU A 51 -16.54 14.87 9.21
CA GLU A 51 -16.22 16.29 9.36
C GLU A 51 -14.70 16.58 9.45
N THR A 52 -13.86 15.55 9.52
CA THR A 52 -12.40 15.74 9.58
C THR A 52 -11.88 16.17 8.21
N GLU A 53 -11.40 17.41 8.14
CA GLU A 53 -10.77 17.92 6.93
C GLU A 53 -9.34 17.39 6.75
N PRO A 54 -8.89 17.11 5.52
CA PRO A 54 -7.50 16.80 5.23
C PRO A 54 -6.55 17.95 5.62
N ALA A 55 -5.33 17.64 6.06
CA ALA A 55 -4.38 18.64 6.53
C ALA A 55 -4.11 19.80 5.54
N PRO A 56 -3.87 19.57 4.24
CA PRO A 56 -3.84 20.66 3.27
C PRO A 56 -5.26 20.95 2.75
N VAL A 57 -5.80 22.12 3.12
CA VAL A 57 -7.04 22.67 2.53
C VAL A 57 -6.67 23.79 1.56
N PHE A 58 -7.11 23.70 0.31
CA PHE A 58 -6.91 24.75 -0.68
C PHE A 58 -7.80 25.96 -0.35
N THR A 59 -7.21 27.16 -0.31
CA THR A 59 -7.92 28.44 -0.21
C THR A 59 -7.63 29.28 -1.45
N ALA A 60 -8.70 29.71 -2.15
CA ALA A 60 -8.62 30.47 -3.40
C ALA A 60 -8.14 31.92 -3.22
#